data_AF-A0A951WQF4-F1
#
_entry.id   AF-A0A951WQF4-F1
#
_cell.length_a   1.000
_cell.length_b   1.000
_cell.length_c   1.000
_cell.angle_alpha   90.00
_cell.angle_beta   90.00
_cell.angle_gamma   90.00
#
_symmetry.space_group_name_H-M   'P 1'
#
loop_
_entity.id
_entity.type
_entity.pdbx_description
1 polymer ?
#
loop_
_entity_poly.entity_id
_entity_poly.type
_entity_poly.pdbx_seq_one_letter_code
_entity_poly.pdbx_strand_id
1 'polypeptide(L)'
;MTRIAVLSDIHGNLPALRAVMRDLESFTVDHVVVAGDVINWGPFNREVIEVVLDQRWTVIRGNNEYYLLDYDTDRQPEHWRTFTMPQWLHRQMESYVNVIAGWPDAIQLRYRDAPPIYMTHGWPGNPWRAPHPLVTPDDAERQLSSVAETWMITAHSHLWLNDTFGARHLFNAGTVGVPLDRDIRASYMLLEGDERGWRAVFRRVPYDVGAVVREFERQQFIEEVGSVGRLVIKEFETARLWMYPFNAWYTLHHPGASMRQSEIDASVVDAFLQIDVDDFVPPEYKTHNLRPFPV
;
A
#
# COMPACT_ATOMS: atom_id res chain seq x y z
N MET A 1 11.91 26.51 -6.09
CA MET A 1 12.15 25.04 -6.09
C MET A 1 11.16 24.45 -5.12
N THR A 2 10.35 23.50 -5.58
CA THR A 2 9.30 22.87 -4.78
C THR A 2 9.85 21.60 -4.14
N ARG A 3 9.54 21.33 -2.88
CA ARG A 3 9.83 20.03 -2.24
C ARG A 3 8.57 19.47 -1.61
N ILE A 4 8.21 18.24 -1.96
CA ILE A 4 7.07 17.53 -1.36
C ILE A 4 7.50 16.21 -0.75
N ALA A 5 6.82 15.79 0.31
CA ALA A 5 6.91 14.44 0.83
C ALA A 5 5.77 13.60 0.26
N VAL A 6 6.09 12.40 -0.20
CA VAL A 6 5.13 11.44 -0.75
C VAL A 6 5.14 10.20 0.11
N LEU A 7 3.99 9.92 0.71
CA LEU A 7 3.69 8.72 1.49
C LEU A 7 2.66 7.89 0.73
N SER A 8 2.60 6.60 1.03
CA SER A 8 1.61 5.66 0.50
C SER A 8 1.52 4.43 1.39
N ASP A 9 0.42 3.68 1.27
CA ASP A 9 0.27 2.34 1.84
C ASP A 9 0.62 2.32 3.34
N ILE A 10 0.02 3.25 4.10
CA ILE A 10 0.22 3.40 5.55
C ILE A 10 -0.44 2.24 6.30
N HIS A 11 -1.57 1.74 5.79
CA HIS A 11 -2.21 0.51 6.23
C HIS A 11 -2.41 0.41 7.75
N GLY A 12 -2.91 1.47 8.39
CA GLY A 12 -3.15 1.42 9.84
C GLY A 12 -1.88 1.08 10.66
N ASN A 13 -0.68 1.37 10.16
CA ASN A 13 0.58 1.17 10.88
C ASN A 13 1.05 2.47 11.54
N LEU A 14 0.46 2.78 12.70
CA LEU A 14 0.78 4.00 13.45
C LEU A 14 2.27 4.08 13.88
N PRO A 15 2.93 3.00 14.35
CA PRO A 15 4.36 3.05 14.66
C PRO A 15 5.24 3.48 13.48
N ALA A 16 4.96 2.96 12.28
CA ALA A 16 5.67 3.34 11.07
C ALA A 16 5.37 4.79 10.66
N LEU A 17 4.09 5.20 10.66
CA LEU A 17 3.69 6.56 10.34
C LEU A 17 4.38 7.59 11.27
N ARG A 18 4.38 7.34 12.59
CA ARG A 18 5.06 8.20 13.56
C ARG A 18 6.58 8.25 13.33
N ALA A 19 7.19 7.15 12.91
CA ALA A 19 8.61 7.14 12.57
C ALA A 19 8.88 8.02 11.35
N VAL A 20 8.08 7.90 10.28
CA VAL A 20 8.18 8.74 9.08
C VAL A 20 7.95 10.22 9.41
N MET A 21 6.95 10.55 10.22
CA MET A 21 6.70 11.94 10.65
C MET A 21 7.91 12.54 11.39
N ARG A 22 8.57 11.76 12.26
CA ARG A 22 9.80 12.22 12.94
C ARG A 22 10.99 12.39 12.00
N ASP A 23 11.16 11.51 11.01
CA ASP A 23 12.19 11.70 9.98
C ASP A 23 11.91 12.96 9.15
N LEU A 24 10.63 13.19 8.80
CA LEU A 24 10.16 14.36 8.06
C LEU A 24 10.44 15.69 8.74
N GLU A 25 10.49 15.76 10.08
CA GLU A 25 10.84 16.97 10.84
C GLU A 25 12.24 17.51 10.48
N SER A 26 13.12 16.67 9.93
CA SER A 26 14.46 17.08 9.48
C SER A 26 14.47 17.83 8.15
N PHE A 27 13.31 17.97 7.50
CA PHE A 27 13.18 18.55 6.16
C PHE A 27 12.13 19.65 6.15
N THR A 28 12.45 20.77 5.51
CA THR A 28 11.42 21.71 5.06
C THR A 28 10.79 21.16 3.79
N VAL A 29 9.50 20.83 3.86
CA VAL A 29 8.67 20.42 2.72
C VAL A 29 7.51 21.41 2.57
N ASP A 30 7.15 21.73 1.33
CA ASP A 30 6.02 22.62 1.02
C ASP A 30 4.69 21.90 1.27
N HIS A 31 4.62 20.62 0.91
CA HIS A 31 3.43 19.79 1.04
C HIS A 31 3.75 18.33 1.35
N VAL A 32 2.84 17.66 2.05
CA VAL A 32 2.82 16.20 2.21
C VAL A 32 1.61 15.67 1.45
N VAL A 33 1.83 14.65 0.63
CA VAL A 33 0.79 13.96 -0.13
C VAL A 33 0.78 12.47 0.21
N VAL A 34 -0.40 11.87 0.25
CA VAL A 34 -0.61 10.45 0.56
C VAL A 34 -1.32 9.77 -0.61
N ALA A 35 -0.65 8.82 -1.24
CA ALA A 35 -1.13 8.13 -2.44
C ALA A 35 -2.00 6.89 -2.14
N GLY A 36 -2.89 7.00 -1.15
CA GLY A 36 -3.87 5.96 -0.81
C GLY A 36 -3.39 4.90 0.17
N ASP A 37 -4.31 3.99 0.49
CA ASP A 37 -4.14 2.88 1.43
C ASP A 37 -3.68 3.36 2.81
N VAL A 38 -4.44 4.30 3.35
CA VAL A 38 -4.25 4.85 4.69
C VAL A 38 -4.65 3.82 5.75
N ILE A 39 -5.70 3.06 5.45
CA ILE A 39 -6.33 2.09 6.36
C ILE A 39 -6.20 0.65 5.83
N ASN A 40 -6.77 -0.28 6.60
CA ASN A 40 -6.75 -1.72 6.40
C ASN A 40 -5.36 -2.35 6.58
N TRP A 41 -5.33 -3.68 6.66
CA TRP A 41 -4.14 -4.51 6.93
C TRP A 41 -3.59 -4.40 8.36
N GLY A 42 -3.21 -3.21 8.81
CA GLY A 42 -2.65 -2.99 10.14
C GLY A 42 -3.69 -2.70 11.22
N PRO A 43 -3.29 -2.72 12.51
CA PRO A 43 -4.23 -2.71 13.63
C PRO A 43 -4.57 -1.31 14.16
N PHE A 44 -3.91 -0.24 13.71
CA PHE A 44 -4.14 1.13 14.18
C PHE A 44 -4.95 1.98 13.20
N ASN A 45 -5.99 1.41 12.58
CA ASN A 45 -6.75 2.09 11.53
C ASN A 45 -7.32 3.43 12.00
N ARG A 46 -7.87 3.47 13.22
CA ARG A 46 -8.49 4.66 13.80
C ARG A 46 -7.47 5.75 14.10
N GLU A 47 -6.38 5.39 14.73
CA GLU A 47 -5.34 6.33 15.12
C GLU A 47 -4.63 6.91 13.88
N VAL A 48 -4.43 6.09 12.85
CA VAL A 48 -3.83 6.56 11.59
C VAL A 48 -4.75 7.54 10.88
N ILE A 49 -6.06 7.25 10.75
CA ILE A 49 -6.98 8.18 10.10
C ILE A 49 -7.07 9.51 10.86
N GLU A 50 -7.09 9.47 12.19
CA GLU A 50 -7.11 10.68 13.03
C GLU A 50 -5.87 11.54 12.81
N VAL A 51 -4.68 10.92 12.79
CA VAL A 51 -3.42 11.64 12.49
C VAL A 51 -3.46 12.26 11.10
N VAL A 52 -3.89 11.51 10.08
CA VAL A 52 -3.93 12.02 8.69
C VAL A 52 -4.89 13.20 8.55
N LEU A 53 -6.05 13.17 9.21
CA LEU A 53 -7.02 14.25 9.20
C LEU A 53 -6.50 15.49 9.95
N ASP A 54 -5.87 15.30 11.11
CA ASP A 54 -5.29 16.40 11.90
C ASP A 54 -4.17 17.13 11.17
N GLN A 55 -3.34 16.38 10.42
CA GLN A 55 -2.24 16.93 9.64
C GLN A 55 -2.71 17.68 8.37
N ARG A 56 -3.96 17.48 7.94
CA ARG A 56 -4.54 18.10 6.73
C ARG A 56 -3.70 17.86 5.47
N TRP A 57 -3.10 16.69 5.36
CA TRP A 57 -2.37 16.29 4.16
C TRP A 57 -3.30 16.12 2.97
N THR A 58 -2.75 16.21 1.76
CA THR A 58 -3.49 15.89 0.53
C THR A 58 -3.51 14.38 0.36
N VAL A 59 -4.70 13.78 0.39
CA VAL A 59 -4.88 12.32 0.35
C VAL A 59 -5.74 11.94 -0.85
N ILE A 60 -5.36 10.88 -1.56
CA ILE A 60 -6.24 10.17 -2.49
C ILE A 60 -6.65 8.82 -1.89
N ARG A 61 -7.73 8.21 -2.39
CA ARG A 61 -8.07 6.83 -2.05
C ARG A 61 -7.14 5.85 -2.75
N GLY A 62 -6.78 4.80 -2.03
CA GLY A 62 -6.29 3.55 -2.56
C GLY A 62 -7.37 2.48 -2.56
N ASN A 63 -7.01 1.27 -2.98
CA ASN A 63 -7.99 0.19 -3.11
C ASN A 63 -8.50 -0.28 -1.73
N ASN A 64 -7.73 -0.09 -0.67
CA ASN A 64 -8.13 -0.50 0.67
C ASN A 64 -9.22 0.38 1.27
N GLU A 65 -9.32 1.64 0.86
CA GLU A 65 -10.47 2.47 1.21
C GLU A 65 -11.78 1.92 0.62
N TYR A 66 -11.75 1.27 -0.55
CA TYR A 66 -12.94 0.64 -1.14
C TYR A 66 -13.43 -0.59 -0.35
N TYR A 67 -12.53 -1.31 0.33
CA TYR A 67 -12.96 -2.39 1.24
C TYR A 67 -13.82 -1.87 2.40
N LEU A 68 -13.68 -0.59 2.78
CA LEU A 68 -14.56 0.05 3.74
C LEU A 68 -15.82 0.63 3.07
N LEU A 69 -15.64 1.39 1.98
CA LEU A 69 -16.74 2.13 1.34
C LEU A 69 -17.80 1.22 0.70
N ASP A 70 -17.40 0.06 0.21
CA ASP A 70 -18.27 -0.82 -0.57
C ASP A 70 -18.77 -2.00 0.27
N TYR A 71 -18.28 -2.19 1.49
CA TYR A 71 -18.67 -3.28 2.38
C TYR A 71 -20.17 -3.27 2.69
N ASP A 72 -20.82 -4.43 2.51
CA ASP A 72 -22.26 -4.63 2.73
C ASP A 72 -23.15 -3.66 1.93
N THR A 73 -22.67 -3.23 0.76
CA THR A 73 -23.43 -2.42 -0.22
C THR A 73 -23.62 -3.19 -1.53
N ASP A 74 -24.51 -2.70 -2.39
CA ASP A 74 -24.69 -3.24 -3.75
C ASP A 74 -23.43 -3.15 -4.62
N ARG A 75 -22.44 -2.34 -4.22
CA ARG A 75 -21.15 -2.21 -4.92
C ARG A 75 -20.16 -3.29 -4.51
N GLN A 76 -20.39 -4.03 -3.41
CA GLN A 76 -19.50 -5.08 -2.94
C GLN A 76 -19.38 -6.21 -3.98
N PRO A 77 -18.18 -6.50 -4.48
CA PRO A 77 -17.98 -7.69 -5.32
C PRO A 77 -18.30 -8.98 -4.55
N GLU A 78 -18.98 -9.93 -5.21
CA GLU A 78 -19.40 -11.20 -4.59
C GLU A 78 -18.24 -11.94 -3.89
N HIS A 79 -17.09 -11.98 -4.54
CA HIS A 79 -15.91 -12.68 -4.02
C HIS A 79 -15.39 -12.08 -2.71
N TRP A 80 -15.69 -10.82 -2.37
CA TRP A 80 -15.27 -10.25 -1.08
C TRP A 80 -16.00 -10.86 0.10
N ARG A 81 -17.15 -11.51 -0.11
CA ARG A 81 -17.86 -12.23 0.97
C ARG A 81 -17.07 -13.42 1.51
N THR A 82 -15.99 -13.81 0.82
CA THR A 82 -15.08 -14.85 1.28
C THR A 82 -13.93 -14.30 2.12
N PHE A 83 -13.78 -12.98 2.19
CA PHE A 83 -12.73 -12.31 2.96
C PHE A 83 -13.20 -11.94 4.37
N THR A 84 -12.30 -12.01 5.34
CA THR A 84 -12.59 -11.68 6.75
C THR A 84 -12.13 -10.27 7.14
N MET A 85 -11.07 -9.75 6.51
CA MET A 85 -10.53 -8.41 6.79
C MET A 85 -11.53 -7.27 6.62
N PRO A 86 -12.36 -7.19 5.56
CA PRO A 86 -13.28 -6.07 5.37
C PRO A 86 -14.30 -5.93 6.51
N GLN A 87 -14.76 -7.04 7.07
CA GLN A 87 -15.70 -7.02 8.19
C GLN A 87 -15.04 -6.45 9.45
N TRP A 88 -13.82 -6.88 9.75
CA TRP A 88 -13.05 -6.36 10.89
C TRP A 88 -12.73 -4.87 10.72
N LEU A 89 -12.34 -4.44 9.52
CA LEU A 89 -12.13 -3.03 9.19
C LEU A 89 -13.40 -2.19 9.39
N HIS A 90 -14.53 -2.65 8.86
CA HIS A 90 -15.80 -1.92 8.95
C HIS A 90 -16.21 -1.66 10.41
N ARG A 91 -16.09 -2.66 11.30
CA ARG A 91 -16.39 -2.50 12.74
C ARG A 91 -15.58 -1.39 13.42
N GLN A 92 -14.36 -1.14 12.94
CA GLN A 92 -13.49 -0.10 13.50
C GLN A 92 -13.73 1.27 12.88
N MET A 93 -14.13 1.31 11.61
CA MET A 93 -13.99 2.47 10.74
C MET A 93 -15.32 3.02 10.18
N GLU A 94 -16.47 2.46 10.56
CA GLU A 94 -17.79 2.90 10.07
C GLU A 94 -18.02 4.41 10.21
N SER A 95 -17.51 5.03 11.29
CA SER A 95 -17.67 6.47 11.53
C SER A 95 -16.87 7.37 10.58
N TYR A 96 -15.92 6.81 9.81
CA TYR A 96 -15.05 7.54 8.89
C TYR A 96 -15.46 7.38 7.43
N VAL A 97 -16.47 6.57 7.12
CA VAL A 97 -16.95 6.30 5.74
C VAL A 97 -17.19 7.60 4.97
N ASN A 98 -17.93 8.56 5.55
CA ASN A 98 -18.27 9.82 4.88
C ASN A 98 -17.04 10.68 4.57
N VAL A 99 -16.04 10.67 5.45
CA VAL A 99 -14.81 11.45 5.26
C VAL A 99 -13.97 10.83 4.14
N ILE A 100 -13.79 9.51 4.16
CA ILE A 100 -13.04 8.76 3.15
C ILE A 100 -13.74 8.81 1.78
N ALA A 101 -15.08 8.78 1.76
CA ALA A 101 -15.87 8.96 0.54
C ALA A 101 -15.65 10.34 -0.09
N GLY A 102 -15.22 11.34 0.68
CA GLY A 102 -14.90 12.68 0.20
C GLY A 102 -13.52 12.82 -0.45
N TRP A 103 -12.62 11.85 -0.28
CA TRP A 103 -11.29 11.90 -0.90
C TRP A 103 -11.35 11.65 -2.41
N PRO A 104 -10.49 12.26 -3.22
CA PRO A 104 -10.42 11.96 -4.65
C PRO A 104 -9.75 10.59 -4.91
N ASP A 105 -10.06 9.96 -6.06
CA ASP A 105 -9.34 8.75 -6.51
C ASP A 105 -8.00 9.07 -7.19
N ALA A 106 -7.90 10.27 -7.76
CA ALA A 106 -6.69 10.80 -8.37
C ALA A 106 -6.68 12.33 -8.28
N ILE A 107 -5.51 12.93 -8.28
CA ILE A 107 -5.34 14.38 -8.23
C ILE A 107 -4.19 14.84 -9.12
N GLN A 108 -4.33 16.03 -9.71
CA GLN A 108 -3.25 16.74 -10.37
C GLN A 108 -2.63 17.75 -9.40
N LEU A 109 -1.38 17.53 -9.03
CA LEU A 109 -0.61 18.44 -8.20
C LEU A 109 0.06 19.47 -9.11
N ARG A 110 -0.20 20.75 -8.87
CA ARG A 110 0.33 21.86 -9.66
C ARG A 110 1.12 22.80 -8.77
N TYR A 111 2.35 23.08 -9.18
CA TYR A 111 3.26 23.97 -8.48
C TYR A 111 3.76 25.05 -9.42
N ARG A 112 4.16 26.19 -8.86
CA ARG A 112 4.61 27.34 -9.66
C ARG A 112 5.94 27.07 -10.36
N ASP A 113 6.85 26.39 -9.66
CA ASP A 113 8.25 26.25 -10.07
C ASP A 113 8.57 24.87 -10.66
N ALA A 114 7.58 23.99 -10.85
CA ALA A 114 7.80 22.60 -11.27
C ALA A 114 6.65 22.07 -12.13
N PRO A 115 6.91 21.12 -13.05
CA PRO A 115 5.87 20.55 -13.90
C PRO A 115 4.80 19.80 -13.09
N PRO A 116 3.54 19.74 -13.57
CA PRO A 116 2.46 19.09 -12.86
C PRO A 116 2.70 17.58 -12.70
N ILE A 117 2.24 17.03 -11.59
CA ILE A 117 2.26 15.59 -11.29
C ILE A 117 0.82 15.06 -11.29
N TYR A 118 0.58 13.94 -11.96
CA TYR A 118 -0.65 13.16 -11.81
C TYR A 118 -0.45 12.07 -10.75
N MET A 119 -1.22 12.12 -9.67
CA MET A 119 -1.16 11.15 -8.58
C MET A 119 -2.42 10.28 -8.57
N THR A 120 -2.22 8.96 -8.57
CA THR A 120 -3.25 7.92 -8.49
C THR A 120 -2.67 6.77 -7.66
N HIS A 121 -3.50 5.95 -7.02
CA HIS A 121 -2.99 4.85 -6.19
C HIS A 121 -2.44 3.70 -7.05
N GLY A 122 -3.26 3.18 -7.97
CA GLY A 122 -2.84 2.19 -8.97
C GLY A 122 -2.58 2.83 -10.33
N TRP A 123 -2.94 2.12 -11.40
CA TRP A 123 -3.04 2.72 -12.73
C TRP A 123 -4.20 3.73 -12.80
N PRO A 124 -4.15 4.72 -13.71
CA PRO A 124 -5.24 5.65 -13.92
C PRO A 124 -6.58 4.93 -14.13
N GLY A 125 -7.55 5.19 -13.26
CA GLY A 125 -8.88 4.56 -13.30
C GLY A 125 -8.94 3.11 -12.80
N ASN A 126 -7.84 2.56 -12.27
CA ASN A 126 -7.82 1.22 -11.68
C ASN A 126 -6.92 1.15 -10.43
N PRO A 127 -7.49 1.28 -9.22
CA PRO A 127 -6.71 1.22 -7.99
C PRO A 127 -6.26 -0.20 -7.62
N TRP A 128 -6.79 -1.24 -8.28
CA TRP A 128 -6.51 -2.66 -7.98
C TRP A 128 -5.30 -3.23 -8.72
N ARG A 129 -4.72 -2.46 -9.64
CA ARG A 129 -3.56 -2.86 -10.42
C ARG A 129 -2.63 -1.67 -10.52
N ALA A 130 -1.34 -1.89 -10.36
CA ALA A 130 -0.37 -0.81 -10.35
C ALA A 130 0.87 -1.13 -11.20
N PRO A 131 1.70 -0.11 -11.48
CA PRO A 131 3.02 -0.32 -12.01
C PRO A 131 3.87 -1.17 -11.07
N HIS A 132 4.73 -2.00 -11.66
CA HIS A 132 5.66 -2.85 -10.95
C HIS A 132 6.97 -2.96 -11.75
N PRO A 133 8.04 -3.51 -11.16
CA PRO A 133 9.39 -3.55 -11.76
C PRO A 133 9.52 -4.25 -13.11
N LEU A 134 8.51 -5.02 -13.55
CA LEU A 134 8.53 -5.77 -14.80
C LEU A 134 7.61 -5.17 -15.87
N VAL A 135 7.05 -3.97 -15.62
CA VAL A 135 6.25 -3.24 -16.61
C VAL A 135 7.11 -2.94 -17.84
N THR A 136 6.57 -3.24 -19.02
CA THR A 136 7.20 -2.89 -20.29
C THR A 136 6.84 -1.46 -20.72
N PRO A 137 7.67 -0.80 -21.55
CA PRO A 137 7.34 0.51 -22.10
C PRO A 137 5.99 0.55 -22.81
N ASP A 138 5.66 -0.49 -23.60
CA ASP A 138 4.39 -0.58 -24.32
C ASP A 138 3.20 -0.72 -23.35
N ASP A 139 3.36 -1.48 -22.26
CA ASP A 139 2.32 -1.59 -21.22
C ASP A 139 2.10 -0.24 -20.54
N ALA A 140 3.20 0.42 -20.13
CA ALA A 140 3.14 1.73 -19.50
C ALA A 140 2.46 2.76 -20.42
N GLU A 141 2.84 2.83 -21.70
CA GLU A 141 2.22 3.75 -22.66
C GLU A 141 0.71 3.50 -22.81
N ARG A 142 0.28 2.23 -22.88
CA ARG A 142 -1.15 1.90 -22.95
C ARG A 142 -1.91 2.34 -21.70
N GLN A 143 -1.39 2.03 -20.51
CA GLN A 143 -2.02 2.39 -19.23
C GLN A 143 -2.07 3.91 -18.99
N LEU A 144 -1.13 4.66 -19.57
CA LEU A 144 -0.97 6.09 -19.36
C LEU A 144 -1.49 6.95 -20.51
N SER A 145 -2.12 6.33 -21.52
CA SER A 145 -2.60 7.00 -22.73
C SER A 145 -3.64 8.11 -22.46
N SER A 146 -4.38 8.02 -21.35
CA SER A 146 -5.38 9.01 -20.92
C SER A 146 -4.81 10.13 -20.03
N VAL A 147 -3.54 10.03 -19.61
CA VAL A 147 -2.91 10.99 -18.69
C VAL A 147 -2.10 12.01 -19.49
N ALA A 148 -2.37 13.30 -19.27
CA ALA A 148 -1.66 14.36 -19.96
C ALA A 148 -0.28 14.63 -19.34
N GLU A 149 -0.17 14.52 -18.02
CA GLU A 149 1.05 14.80 -17.24
C GLU A 149 2.20 13.82 -17.52
N THR A 150 3.41 14.35 -17.68
CA THR A 150 4.61 13.52 -17.87
C THR A 150 5.13 12.92 -16.57
N TRP A 151 4.79 13.50 -15.41
CA TRP A 151 5.25 13.04 -14.10
C TRP A 151 4.11 12.40 -13.33
N MET A 152 4.35 11.24 -12.72
CA MET A 152 3.32 10.51 -12.00
C MET A 152 3.82 9.96 -10.67
N ILE A 153 2.87 9.91 -9.73
CA ILE A 153 3.01 9.19 -8.47
C ILE A 153 1.99 8.06 -8.47
N THR A 154 2.47 6.85 -8.17
CA THR A 154 1.68 5.63 -7.95
C THR A 154 2.08 4.96 -6.64
N ALA A 155 1.30 3.98 -6.18
CA ALA A 155 1.44 3.26 -4.91
C ALA A 155 1.07 1.78 -5.12
N HIS A 156 0.39 1.14 -4.16
CA HIS A 156 -0.24 -0.19 -4.25
C HIS A 156 0.70 -1.40 -4.28
N SER A 157 1.78 -1.35 -5.06
CA SER A 157 2.72 -2.48 -5.14
C SER A 157 3.59 -2.61 -3.89
N HIS A 158 3.66 -1.57 -3.06
CA HIS A 158 4.56 -1.44 -1.91
C HIS A 158 6.05 -1.47 -2.27
N LEU A 159 6.36 -1.47 -3.57
CA LEU A 159 7.72 -1.47 -4.11
C LEU A 159 8.05 -0.06 -4.56
N TRP A 160 9.21 0.45 -4.14
CA TRP A 160 9.68 1.74 -4.64
C TRP A 160 9.99 1.65 -6.14
N LEU A 161 9.64 2.68 -6.90
CA LEU A 161 9.91 2.80 -8.33
C LEU A 161 10.37 4.21 -8.67
N ASN A 162 11.31 4.31 -9.62
CA ASN A 162 11.78 5.55 -10.23
C ASN A 162 12.12 5.27 -11.68
N ASP A 163 11.09 4.92 -12.45
CA ASP A 163 11.23 4.40 -13.81
C ASP A 163 10.79 5.47 -14.83
N THR A 164 11.40 5.43 -16.01
CA THR A 164 11.09 6.34 -17.12
C THR A 164 10.70 5.54 -18.36
N PHE A 165 9.54 5.87 -18.94
CA PHE A 165 8.99 5.23 -20.13
C PHE A 165 8.74 6.31 -21.20
N GLY A 166 9.67 6.45 -22.13
CA GLY A 166 9.64 7.56 -23.10
C GLY A 166 9.72 8.91 -22.39
N ALA A 167 8.70 9.75 -22.54
CA ALA A 167 8.61 11.06 -21.87
C ALA A 167 7.92 11.00 -20.50
N ARG A 168 7.49 9.81 -20.05
CA ARG A 168 6.77 9.59 -18.79
C ARG A 168 7.74 9.19 -17.68
N HIS A 169 7.62 9.82 -16.53
CA HIS A 169 8.36 9.49 -15.32
C HIS A 169 7.39 8.99 -14.26
N LEU A 170 7.67 7.82 -13.72
CA LEU A 170 6.81 7.13 -12.78
C LEU A 170 7.55 6.92 -11.46
N PHE A 171 6.99 7.49 -10.40
CA PHE A 171 7.46 7.30 -9.05
C PHE A 171 6.49 6.43 -8.25
N ASN A 172 7.06 5.61 -7.38
CA ASN A 172 6.34 4.94 -6.31
C ASN A 172 7.21 5.02 -5.06
N ALA A 173 6.67 5.53 -3.96
CA ALA A 173 7.42 5.76 -2.73
C ALA A 173 7.77 4.47 -1.97
N GLY A 174 7.24 3.32 -2.40
CA GLY A 174 7.18 2.09 -1.63
C GLY A 174 5.95 2.12 -0.73
N THR A 175 6.13 1.79 0.55
CA THR A 175 5.05 1.74 1.53
C THR A 175 5.56 2.23 2.88
N VAL A 176 4.72 2.98 3.58
CA VAL A 176 4.98 3.33 4.97
C VAL A 176 4.73 2.12 5.87
N GLY A 177 3.65 1.38 5.65
CA GLY A 177 3.10 0.47 6.64
C GLY A 177 3.41 -1.01 6.46
N VAL A 178 3.54 -1.51 5.22
CA VAL A 178 3.60 -2.96 4.96
C VAL A 178 4.67 -3.27 3.91
N PRO A 179 5.97 -3.11 4.20
CA PRO A 179 7.04 -3.38 3.24
C PRO A 179 6.93 -4.79 2.63
N LEU A 180 7.15 -4.92 1.32
CA LEU A 180 7.10 -6.21 0.61
C LEU A 180 8.40 -6.56 -0.15
N ASP A 181 9.46 -5.78 0.10
CA ASP A 181 10.76 -5.87 -0.57
C ASP A 181 11.90 -6.30 0.37
N ARG A 182 11.57 -7.08 1.40
CA ARG A 182 12.51 -7.67 2.39
C ARG A 182 13.24 -6.65 3.26
N ASP A 183 12.99 -5.36 3.11
CA ASP A 183 13.44 -4.32 4.03
C ASP A 183 12.29 -3.91 4.95
N ILE A 184 12.36 -4.32 6.22
CA ILE A 184 11.33 -4.06 7.23
C ILE A 184 11.12 -2.58 7.56
N ARG A 185 12.00 -1.68 7.10
CA ARG A 185 11.89 -0.24 7.35
C ARG A 185 10.78 0.37 6.50
N ALA A 186 10.07 1.33 7.08
CA ALA A 186 9.09 2.15 6.37
C ALA A 186 9.77 2.90 5.23
N SER A 187 9.09 3.00 4.09
CA SER A 187 9.57 3.69 2.90
C SER A 187 8.70 4.91 2.60
N TYR A 188 9.34 6.02 2.26
CA TYR A 188 8.70 7.18 1.67
C TYR A 188 9.68 7.91 0.76
N MET A 189 9.25 8.93 0.03
CA MET A 189 10.18 9.74 -0.77
C MET A 189 9.96 11.24 -0.60
N LEU A 190 11.04 11.99 -0.79
CA LEU A 190 11.01 13.42 -1.05
C LEU A 190 11.12 13.62 -2.57
N LEU A 191 10.22 14.40 -3.14
CA LEU A 191 10.34 14.87 -4.52
C LEU A 191 10.77 16.33 -4.52
N GLU A 192 11.83 16.62 -5.26
CA GLU A 192 12.38 17.95 -5.43
C GLU A 192 12.17 18.40 -6.88
N GLY A 193 11.38 19.46 -7.05
CA GLY A 193 10.91 19.95 -8.34
C GLY A 193 11.48 21.32 -8.69
N ASP A 194 11.92 21.44 -9.93
CA ASP A 194 12.22 22.72 -10.60
C ASP A 194 11.65 22.73 -12.02
N GLU A 195 11.92 23.79 -12.79
CA GLU A 195 11.42 23.95 -14.16
C GLU A 195 11.83 22.80 -15.10
N ARG A 196 12.86 22.03 -14.75
CA ARG A 196 13.38 20.92 -15.56
C ARG A 196 12.71 19.59 -15.24
N GLY A 197 12.09 19.44 -14.07
CA GLY A 197 11.49 18.18 -13.66
C GLY A 197 11.52 17.91 -12.17
N TRP A 198 11.35 16.64 -11.83
CA TRP A 198 11.37 16.14 -10.47
C TRP A 198 12.51 15.17 -10.24
N ARG A 199 13.15 15.28 -9.08
CA ARG A 199 14.13 14.33 -8.58
C ARG A 199 13.60 13.67 -7.30
N ALA A 200 13.61 12.35 -7.28
CA ALA A 200 13.24 11.59 -6.09
C ALA A 200 14.45 11.32 -5.19
N VAL A 201 14.24 11.46 -3.89
CA VAL A 201 15.15 11.03 -2.82
C VAL A 201 14.37 10.09 -1.92
N PHE A 202 14.73 8.81 -1.95
CA PHE A 202 14.02 7.77 -1.22
C PHE A 202 14.57 7.63 0.20
N ARG A 203 13.68 7.28 1.13
CA ARG A 203 14.02 7.19 2.54
C ARG A 203 13.53 5.88 3.12
N ARG A 204 14.35 5.32 4.00
CA ARG A 204 14.01 4.14 4.82
C ARG A 204 14.13 4.49 6.28
N VAL A 205 13.03 4.32 7.00
CA VAL A 205 12.93 4.72 8.41
C VAL A 205 12.65 3.49 9.27
N PRO A 206 13.53 3.14 10.22
CA PRO A 206 13.26 2.06 11.15
C PRO A 206 12.11 2.44 12.11
N TYR A 207 11.29 1.45 12.46
CA TYR A 207 10.20 1.59 13.42
C TYR A 207 10.05 0.31 14.26
N ASP A 208 9.28 0.38 15.35
CA ASP A 208 9.03 -0.76 16.23
C ASP A 208 7.95 -1.67 15.63
N VAL A 209 8.37 -2.65 14.83
CA VAL A 209 7.49 -3.72 14.29
C VAL A 209 6.82 -4.50 15.42
N GLY A 210 7.53 -4.68 16.55
CA GLY A 210 6.98 -5.38 17.71
C GLY A 210 5.78 -4.65 18.32
N ALA A 211 5.71 -3.32 18.23
CA ALA A 211 4.52 -2.58 18.65
C ALA A 211 3.29 -2.90 17.79
N VAL A 212 3.48 -3.17 16.50
CA VAL A 212 2.41 -3.58 15.59
C VAL A 212 1.91 -4.97 15.95
N VAL A 213 2.83 -5.94 16.15
CA VAL A 213 2.47 -7.32 16.53
C VAL A 213 1.73 -7.36 17.87
N ARG A 214 2.22 -6.64 18.89
CA ARG A 214 1.55 -6.55 20.19
C ARG A 214 0.14 -5.97 20.09
N GLU A 215 -0.09 -5.06 19.15
CA GLU A 215 -1.42 -4.48 18.95
C GLU A 215 -2.38 -5.47 18.27
N PHE A 216 -1.90 -6.26 17.29
CA PHE A 216 -2.70 -7.37 16.76
C PHE A 216 -3.11 -8.38 17.86
N GLU A 217 -2.19 -8.72 18.75
CA GLU A 217 -2.47 -9.59 19.91
C GLU A 217 -3.50 -8.96 20.85
N ARG A 218 -3.33 -7.68 21.20
CA ARG A 218 -4.25 -6.93 22.07
C ARG A 218 -5.68 -6.90 21.53
N GLN A 219 -5.83 -6.81 20.21
CA GLN A 219 -7.13 -6.79 19.53
C GLN A 219 -7.67 -8.20 19.23
N GLN A 220 -6.99 -9.26 19.66
CA GLN A 220 -7.37 -10.66 19.38
C GLN A 220 -7.58 -10.89 17.87
N PHE A 221 -6.73 -10.28 17.03
CA PHE A 221 -6.94 -10.18 15.60
C PHE A 221 -7.19 -11.53 14.90
N ILE A 222 -6.46 -12.59 15.27
CA ILE A 222 -6.63 -13.93 14.69
C ILE A 222 -8.02 -14.52 15.01
N GLU A 223 -8.60 -14.21 16.18
CA GLU A 223 -9.96 -14.64 16.52
C GLU A 223 -10.99 -13.91 15.66
N GLU A 224 -10.73 -12.64 15.34
CA GLU A 224 -11.61 -11.78 14.55
C GLU A 224 -11.59 -12.09 13.04
N VAL A 225 -10.41 -12.41 12.49
CA VAL A 225 -10.22 -12.60 11.04
C VAL A 225 -9.91 -14.04 10.62
N GLY A 226 -9.82 -14.95 11.58
CA GLY A 226 -9.49 -16.35 11.33
C GLY A 226 -8.00 -16.62 11.14
N SER A 227 -7.68 -17.89 10.85
CA SER A 227 -6.30 -18.42 10.79
C SER A 227 -5.40 -17.68 9.79
N VAL A 228 -5.98 -17.17 8.70
CA VAL A 228 -5.26 -16.38 7.67
C VAL A 228 -4.72 -15.05 8.22
N GLY A 229 -5.22 -14.55 9.34
CA GLY A 229 -4.66 -13.37 10.03
C GLY A 229 -3.19 -13.56 10.43
N ARG A 230 -2.75 -14.80 10.65
CA ARG A 230 -1.33 -15.13 10.88
C ARG A 230 -0.45 -14.76 9.69
N LEU A 231 -0.98 -14.85 8.47
CA LEU A 231 -0.27 -14.48 7.25
C LEU A 231 -0.10 -12.97 7.16
N VAL A 232 -1.16 -12.21 7.49
CA VAL A 232 -1.10 -10.74 7.57
C VAL A 232 -0.01 -10.30 8.55
N ILE A 233 -0.01 -10.83 9.77
CA ILE A 233 1.02 -10.53 10.78
C ILE A 233 2.42 -10.85 10.24
N LYS A 234 2.59 -11.99 9.54
CA LYS A 234 3.85 -12.36 8.92
C LYS A 234 4.35 -11.36 7.88
N GLU A 235 3.47 -10.71 7.13
CA GLU A 235 3.90 -9.69 6.16
C GLU A 235 4.58 -8.50 6.87
N PHE A 236 4.03 -8.05 8.00
CA PHE A 236 4.66 -7.02 8.85
C PHE A 236 6.01 -7.49 9.42
N GLU A 237 6.09 -8.74 9.91
CA GLU A 237 7.31 -9.27 10.52
C GLU A 237 8.46 -9.47 9.53
N THR A 238 8.14 -9.84 8.29
CA THR A 238 9.13 -10.37 7.35
C THR A 238 9.37 -9.46 6.15
N ALA A 239 8.58 -8.40 5.99
CA ALA A 239 8.58 -7.53 4.83
C ALA A 239 8.41 -8.28 3.50
N ARG A 240 7.50 -9.26 3.47
CA ARG A 240 7.28 -10.17 2.34
C ARG A 240 5.79 -10.47 2.18
N LEU A 241 5.39 -10.78 0.95
CA LEU A 241 4.06 -11.32 0.67
C LEU A 241 3.89 -12.69 1.32
N TRP A 242 2.77 -12.88 2.00
CA TRP A 242 2.31 -14.17 2.53
C TRP A 242 0.88 -14.48 2.12
N MET A 243 -0.01 -13.49 2.08
CA MET A 243 -1.42 -13.71 1.73
C MET A 243 -1.58 -14.12 0.26
N TYR A 244 -0.92 -13.40 -0.65
CA TYR A 244 -1.01 -13.71 -2.08
C TYR A 244 -0.38 -15.08 -2.43
N PRO A 245 0.85 -15.40 -1.98
CA PRO A 245 1.42 -16.74 -2.06
C PRO A 245 0.53 -17.84 -1.49
N PHE A 246 -0.11 -17.60 -0.33
CA PHE A 246 -1.03 -18.55 0.27
C PHE A 246 -2.24 -18.83 -0.63
N ASN A 247 -2.86 -17.79 -1.20
CA ASN A 247 -4.00 -17.97 -2.10
C ASN A 247 -3.62 -18.81 -3.34
N ALA A 248 -2.44 -18.57 -3.91
CA ALA A 248 -1.92 -19.35 -5.04
C ALA A 248 -1.67 -20.82 -4.65
N TRP A 249 -0.98 -21.05 -3.52
CA TRP A 249 -0.72 -22.38 -2.98
C TRP A 249 -2.02 -23.13 -2.64
N TYR A 250 -2.96 -22.46 -1.98
CA TYR A 250 -4.24 -23.05 -1.58
C TYR A 250 -5.03 -23.51 -2.80
N THR A 251 -5.12 -22.67 -3.83
CA THR A 251 -5.81 -23.01 -5.10
C THR A 251 -5.19 -24.23 -5.78
N LEU A 252 -3.86 -24.35 -5.75
CA LEU A 252 -3.14 -25.46 -6.36
C LEU A 252 -3.35 -26.78 -5.60
N HIS A 253 -3.37 -26.74 -4.28
CA HIS A 253 -3.40 -27.96 -3.43
C HIS A 253 -4.79 -28.36 -2.94
N HIS A 254 -5.79 -27.48 -3.07
CA HIS A 254 -7.18 -27.74 -2.71
C HIS A 254 -8.10 -27.46 -3.91
N PRO A 255 -7.91 -28.14 -5.05
CA PRO A 255 -8.68 -27.86 -6.26
C PRO A 255 -10.18 -28.08 -6.02
N GLY A 256 -10.99 -27.06 -6.31
CA GLY A 256 -12.44 -27.09 -6.13
C GLY A 256 -12.92 -26.76 -4.72
N ALA A 257 -12.03 -26.54 -3.75
CA ALA A 257 -12.40 -26.02 -2.44
C ALA A 257 -12.76 -24.52 -2.52
N SER A 258 -13.73 -24.09 -1.70
CA SER A 258 -14.04 -22.67 -1.57
C SER A 258 -12.93 -21.96 -0.78
N MET A 259 -12.44 -20.82 -1.27
CA MET A 259 -11.49 -19.98 -0.55
C MET A 259 -12.22 -19.00 0.38
N ARG A 260 -13.06 -19.51 1.28
CA ARG A 260 -13.66 -18.73 2.35
C ARG A 260 -12.69 -18.66 3.53
N GLN A 261 -12.08 -17.51 3.74
CA GLN A 261 -11.04 -17.30 4.75
C GLN A 261 -11.50 -17.69 6.17
N SER A 262 -12.77 -17.48 6.51
CA SER A 262 -13.35 -17.88 7.80
C SER A 262 -13.46 -19.40 8.00
N GLU A 263 -13.39 -20.19 6.93
CA GLU A 263 -13.49 -21.65 6.94
C GLU A 263 -12.11 -22.34 6.82
N ILE A 264 -11.03 -21.57 6.63
CA ILE A 264 -9.69 -22.12 6.50
C ILE A 264 -9.18 -22.57 7.88
N ASP A 265 -9.01 -23.88 8.03
CA ASP A 265 -8.50 -24.48 9.26
C ASP A 265 -7.05 -24.05 9.55
N ALA A 266 -6.71 -23.90 10.83
CA ALA A 266 -5.37 -23.50 11.26
C ALA A 266 -4.28 -24.46 10.77
N SER A 267 -4.56 -25.75 10.64
CA SER A 267 -3.62 -26.77 10.15
C SER A 267 -3.24 -26.55 8.67
N VAL A 268 -4.14 -25.96 7.87
CA VAL A 268 -3.84 -25.60 6.47
C VAL A 268 -2.85 -24.45 6.41
N VAL A 269 -3.04 -23.45 7.27
CA VAL A 269 -2.08 -22.34 7.42
C VAL A 269 -0.76 -22.86 7.97
N ASP A 270 -0.77 -23.77 8.95
CA ASP A 270 0.46 -24.40 9.45
C ASP A 270 1.23 -25.13 8.37
N ALA A 271 0.55 -25.91 7.53
CA ALA A 271 1.17 -26.60 6.40
C ALA A 271 1.82 -25.63 5.41
N PHE A 272 1.12 -24.53 5.08
CA PHE A 272 1.69 -23.49 4.22
C PHE A 272 2.92 -22.82 4.84
N LEU A 273 2.90 -22.55 6.15
CA LEU A 273 4.03 -21.91 6.84
C LEU A 273 5.31 -22.78 6.86
N GLN A 274 5.25 -24.06 6.49
CA GLN A 274 6.41 -24.95 6.37
C GLN A 274 7.04 -24.99 4.97
N ILE A 275 6.42 -24.37 3.96
CA ILE A 275 6.97 -24.39 2.59
C ILE A 275 7.86 -23.16 2.33
N ASP A 276 8.62 -23.21 1.24
CA ASP A 276 9.28 -22.02 0.73
C ASP A 276 8.25 -21.10 0.05
N VAL A 277 7.90 -20.01 0.72
CA VAL A 277 6.96 -19.02 0.19
C VAL A 277 7.43 -18.43 -1.14
N ASP A 278 8.75 -18.40 -1.41
CA ASP A 278 9.28 -17.89 -2.67
C ASP A 278 8.76 -18.69 -3.87
N ASP A 279 8.38 -19.95 -3.76
CA ASP A 279 7.82 -20.71 -4.89
C ASP A 279 6.52 -20.08 -5.43
N PHE A 280 5.80 -19.33 -4.58
CA PHE A 280 4.50 -18.73 -4.89
C PHE A 280 4.52 -17.19 -4.93
N VAL A 281 5.65 -16.56 -4.63
CA VAL A 281 5.81 -15.09 -4.75
C VAL A 281 5.88 -14.69 -6.23
N PRO A 282 5.13 -13.67 -6.67
CA PRO A 282 5.17 -13.19 -8.05
C PRO A 282 6.58 -12.68 -8.47
N PRO A 283 6.97 -12.86 -9.75
CA PRO A 283 8.30 -12.47 -10.24
C PRO A 283 8.67 -11.01 -10.00
N GLU A 284 7.72 -10.09 -10.03
CA GLU A 284 7.93 -8.67 -9.84
C GLU A 284 8.45 -8.32 -8.44
N TYR A 285 8.04 -9.05 -7.40
CA TYR A 285 8.55 -8.89 -6.03
C TYR A 285 9.92 -9.55 -5.86
N LYS A 286 10.17 -10.67 -6.54
CA LYS A 286 11.48 -11.34 -6.52
C LYS A 286 12.56 -10.50 -7.16
N THR A 287 12.27 -9.96 -8.34
CA THR A 287 13.22 -9.19 -9.14
C THR A 287 13.52 -7.82 -8.54
N HIS A 288 12.56 -7.22 -7.84
CA HIS A 288 12.77 -5.96 -7.13
C HIS A 288 13.86 -6.05 -6.06
N ASN A 289 13.89 -7.15 -5.30
CA ASN A 289 14.89 -7.38 -4.24
C ASN A 289 16.34 -7.43 -4.77
N LEU A 290 16.52 -7.51 -6.09
CA LEU A 290 17.84 -7.47 -6.73
C LEU A 290 18.29 -6.04 -7.10
N ARG A 291 17.38 -5.07 -7.05
CA ARG A 291 17.68 -3.66 -7.35
C ARG A 291 18.33 -3.01 -6.13
N PRO A 292 19.45 -2.26 -6.29
CA PRO A 292 19.99 -1.47 -5.20
C PRO A 292 19.00 -0.37 -4.82
N PHE A 293 18.78 -0.18 -3.52
CA PHE A 293 17.92 0.90 -3.03
C PHE A 293 18.50 2.26 -3.48
N PRO A 294 17.69 3.16 -4.08
CA PRO A 294 18.15 4.45 -4.54
C PRO A 294 18.43 5.34 -3.34
N VAL A 295 19.64 5.88 -3.26
CA VAL A 295 20.09 6.80 -2.20
C VAL A 295 19.96 8.24 -2.66
#